data_AF-A0A2E6EM16-F1
#
_entry.id   AF-A0A2E6EM16-F1
#
_cell.length_a   1.000
_cell.length_b   1.000
_cell.length_c   1.000
_cell.angle_alpha   90.00
_cell.angle_beta   90.00
_cell.angle_gamma   90.00
#
_symmetry.space_group_name_H-M   'P 1'
#
loop_
_entity.id
_entity.type
_entity.pdbx_description
1 polymer ?
#
loop_
_entity_poly.entity_id
_entity_poly.type
_entity_poly.pdbx_seq_one_letter_code
_entity_poly.pdbx_strand_id
1 'polypeptide(L)'
;MLQTPSCSIRLLTALSAVALSGCGLGGSMGVPAGGFSGSSGAGDGDVFSSEGAGSGSGGAGDSGPSGGEPPRCAPVAELSCGGTVSGDTSDFNSGATEQLDSYSIVVGNYDGAEVAYSFVAPYEGAVSVQLVDAQPTVVDHDLFLLWGEGECTAEAALERGHNSLSFMAQAGERYYFVVDGFDGAEGAFEVALECGPDSSSSTASPDASVYGDCRFGWTSRLLRDAPHLLIAETGRFATVGSLSPLLGQQLLSGVQQDGWAPGVSTLEQVFDYVDPDGLYVNSVLDALTGEPFTWLKFYAGDTEVGYLYRSGTLDRVATVSDGDLINCTVAGFAVPGAGGAPLGPA
;
A
#
# COMPACT_ATOMS: atom_id res chain seq x y z
N MET A 1 58.96 6.36 28.08
CA MET A 1 58.12 7.45 27.54
C MET A 1 57.79 7.04 26.11
N LEU A 2 56.59 6.67 25.70
CA LEU A 2 55.27 7.21 26.03
C LEU A 2 54.26 6.07 26.30
N GLN A 3 53.43 6.31 27.31
CA GLN A 3 52.37 5.42 27.78
C GLN A 3 51.06 5.96 27.18
N THR A 4 50.37 5.16 26.39
CA THR A 4 49.06 5.51 25.82
C THR A 4 47.97 5.39 26.89
N PRO A 5 47.04 6.34 27.03
CA PRO A 5 45.97 6.24 28.01
C PRO A 5 44.82 5.37 27.47
N SER A 6 44.43 4.36 28.25
CA SER A 6 43.15 3.65 28.09
C SER A 6 42.02 4.53 28.61
N CYS A 7 41.05 4.84 27.75
CA CYS A 7 39.81 5.52 28.14
C CYS A 7 38.77 4.44 28.48
N SER A 8 38.54 4.19 29.78
CA SER A 8 37.40 3.39 30.25
C SER A 8 36.17 4.31 30.39
N ILE A 9 35.19 4.09 29.53
CA ILE A 9 33.86 4.68 29.68
C ILE A 9 33.14 3.93 30.81
N ARG A 10 32.94 4.59 31.94
CA ARG A 10 32.05 4.12 33.01
C ARG A 10 30.62 4.48 32.61
N LEU A 11 29.80 3.45 32.44
CA LEU A 11 28.35 3.54 32.30
C LEU A 11 27.76 4.09 33.62
N LEU A 12 27.25 5.33 33.58
CA LEU A 12 26.52 5.96 34.68
C LEU A 12 25.02 5.76 34.43
N THR A 13 24.44 4.80 35.14
CA THR A 13 23.00 4.56 35.21
C THR A 13 22.38 5.68 36.05
N ALA A 14 21.61 6.58 35.43
CA ALA A 14 20.79 7.56 36.14
C ALA A 14 19.32 7.10 36.07
N LEU A 15 18.84 6.51 37.17
CA LEU A 15 17.41 6.42 37.48
C LEU A 15 16.89 7.82 37.77
N SER A 16 15.85 8.25 37.08
CA SER A 16 14.98 9.35 37.53
C SER A 16 13.58 8.80 37.74
N ALA A 17 13.23 8.67 39.02
CA ALA A 17 11.87 8.46 39.49
C ALA A 17 11.07 9.76 39.30
N VAL A 18 9.99 9.70 38.53
CA VAL A 18 9.00 10.77 38.48
C VAL A 18 7.90 10.44 39.49
N ALA A 19 7.80 11.28 40.52
CA ALA A 19 6.76 11.24 41.52
C ALA A 19 5.43 11.72 40.93
N LEU A 20 4.42 10.84 40.93
CA LEU A 20 3.02 11.20 40.72
C LEU A 20 2.47 11.77 42.03
N SER A 21 2.35 13.10 42.10
CA SER A 21 1.53 13.78 43.11
C SER A 21 0.16 14.07 42.51
N GLY A 22 -0.87 13.44 43.06
CA GLY A 22 -2.26 13.72 42.73
C GLY A 22 -2.74 15.04 43.31
N CYS A 23 -3.69 15.65 42.61
CA CYS A 23 -4.71 16.54 43.18
C CYS A 23 -5.97 16.32 42.35
N GLY A 24 -6.99 15.72 42.97
CA GLY A 24 -8.33 15.63 42.39
C GLY A 24 -9.11 16.92 42.61
N LEU A 25 -9.95 17.26 41.65
CA LEU A 25 -11.15 18.07 41.86
C LEU A 25 -12.26 17.48 40.99
N GLY A 26 -13.32 17.04 41.65
CA GLY A 26 -14.53 16.52 41.04
C GLY A 26 -15.35 17.63 40.38
N GLY A 27 -16.01 17.24 39.29
CA GLY A 27 -17.02 18.04 38.60
C GLY A 27 -18.05 17.12 37.98
N SER A 28 -19.09 16.79 38.74
CA SER A 28 -20.30 16.11 38.27
C SER A 28 -21.05 17.05 37.32
N MET A 29 -21.11 16.74 36.03
CA MET A 29 -22.05 17.37 35.10
C MET A 29 -23.15 16.37 34.72
N GLY A 30 -24.39 16.77 35.00
CA GLY A 30 -25.58 15.99 34.77
C GLY A 30 -25.90 15.82 33.29
N VAL A 31 -26.43 14.64 32.98
CA VAL A 31 -26.99 14.30 31.66
C VAL A 31 -28.42 14.85 31.59
N PRO A 32 -28.77 15.74 30.66
CA PRO A 32 -30.16 16.01 30.35
C PRO A 32 -30.71 14.91 29.44
N ALA A 33 -31.79 14.28 29.89
CA ALA A 33 -32.67 13.49 29.05
C ALA A 33 -33.51 14.42 28.16
N GLY A 34 -33.25 14.41 26.85
CA GLY A 34 -34.20 14.79 25.80
C GLY A 34 -34.20 13.65 24.79
N GLY A 35 -35.31 12.99 24.45
CA GLY A 35 -36.63 13.56 24.19
C GLY A 35 -36.80 13.82 22.70
N PHE A 36 -36.45 12.87 21.83
CA PHE A 36 -36.79 12.94 20.40
C PHE A 36 -38.15 12.26 20.16
N SER A 37 -39.15 13.12 20.01
CA SER A 37 -40.49 12.81 19.52
C SER A 37 -40.58 13.28 18.07
N GLY A 38 -41.13 12.43 17.21
CA GLY A 38 -41.86 12.86 16.02
C GLY A 38 -41.26 12.45 14.68
N SER A 39 -41.92 11.52 14.00
CA SER A 39 -42.88 11.84 12.92
C SER A 39 -42.83 10.79 11.82
N SER A 40 -43.76 9.84 11.89
CA SER A 40 -44.22 9.01 10.78
C SER A 40 -44.82 9.89 9.68
N GLY A 41 -44.08 10.07 8.58
CA GLY A 41 -44.60 10.63 7.34
C GLY A 41 -44.96 9.51 6.37
N ALA A 42 -46.26 9.20 6.30
CA ALA A 42 -46.84 8.42 5.23
C ALA A 42 -46.84 9.27 3.94
N GLY A 43 -46.36 8.69 2.85
CA GLY A 43 -46.40 9.26 1.51
C GLY A 43 -46.74 8.16 0.53
N ASP A 44 -48.04 7.84 0.44
CA ASP A 44 -48.65 7.16 -0.70
C ASP A 44 -48.55 8.05 -1.94
N GLY A 45 -48.26 7.46 -3.11
CA GLY A 45 -48.37 8.18 -4.38
C GLY A 45 -47.78 7.46 -5.59
N ASP A 46 -48.68 6.84 -6.35
CA ASP A 46 -48.68 6.79 -7.82
C ASP A 46 -47.95 5.64 -8.55
N VAL A 47 -48.69 4.53 -8.64
CA VAL A 47 -49.33 4.07 -9.91
C VAL A 47 -48.61 4.50 -11.20
N PHE A 48 -47.86 3.57 -11.79
CA PHE A 48 -47.79 3.43 -13.25
C PHE A 48 -47.96 1.96 -13.65
N SER A 49 -49.16 1.67 -14.11
CA SER A 49 -49.45 0.51 -14.96
C SER A 49 -48.71 0.68 -16.29
N SER A 50 -47.87 -0.30 -16.64
CA SER A 50 -47.73 -0.68 -18.04
C SER A 50 -47.62 -2.19 -18.12
N GLU A 51 -48.64 -2.76 -18.77
CA GLU A 51 -48.75 -4.17 -19.08
C GLU A 51 -47.70 -4.51 -20.14
N GLY A 52 -46.73 -5.36 -19.77
CA GLY A 52 -45.77 -5.95 -20.68
C GLY A 52 -45.84 -7.47 -20.55
N ALA A 53 -46.66 -8.09 -21.39
CA ALA A 53 -46.75 -9.54 -21.51
C ALA A 53 -45.42 -10.11 -22.04
N GLY A 54 -44.75 -10.93 -21.23
CA GLY A 54 -43.53 -11.64 -21.58
C GLY A 54 -43.53 -13.03 -20.97
N SER A 55 -43.86 -14.01 -21.80
CA SER A 55 -43.97 -15.44 -21.53
C SER A 55 -42.91 -16.00 -20.56
N GLY A 56 -43.34 -16.32 -19.33
CA GLY A 56 -42.54 -17.03 -18.34
C GLY A 56 -42.30 -18.49 -18.75
N SER A 57 -41.09 -18.77 -19.22
CA SER A 57 -40.55 -20.11 -19.32
C SER A 57 -40.27 -20.62 -17.90
N GLY A 58 -41.17 -21.46 -17.39
CA GLY A 58 -40.92 -22.26 -16.20
C GLY A 58 -39.77 -23.22 -16.44
N GLY A 59 -38.63 -22.94 -15.80
CA GLY A 59 -37.54 -23.88 -15.59
C GLY A 59 -37.30 -24.01 -14.10
N ALA A 60 -38.09 -24.85 -13.44
CA ALA A 60 -37.76 -25.35 -12.12
C ALA A 60 -36.51 -26.24 -12.27
N GLY A 61 -35.38 -25.73 -11.79
CA GLY A 61 -34.09 -26.42 -11.82
C GLY A 61 -33.35 -26.19 -10.50
N ASP A 62 -33.83 -26.88 -9.47
CA ASP A 62 -33.00 -27.50 -8.43
C ASP A 62 -31.79 -26.69 -7.90
N SER A 63 -32.05 -25.67 -7.08
CA SER A 63 -31.04 -25.06 -6.21
C SER A 63 -30.92 -25.85 -4.90
N GLY A 64 -30.61 -27.14 -4.99
CA GLY A 64 -30.02 -27.83 -3.86
C GLY A 64 -28.71 -27.12 -3.50
N PRO A 65 -28.31 -27.02 -2.22
CA PRO A 65 -26.99 -26.56 -1.85
C PRO A 65 -26.02 -27.67 -2.24
N SER A 66 -25.69 -27.76 -3.53
CA SER A 66 -24.48 -28.41 -3.97
C SER A 66 -23.38 -27.74 -3.15
N GLY A 67 -22.69 -28.51 -2.32
CA GLY A 67 -21.41 -28.12 -1.73
C GLY A 67 -20.42 -27.95 -2.89
N GLY A 68 -20.62 -26.89 -3.66
CA GLY A 68 -19.81 -26.49 -4.78
C GLY A 68 -18.41 -26.30 -4.24
N GLU A 69 -17.48 -26.95 -4.91
CA GLU A 69 -16.06 -26.66 -4.71
C GLU A 69 -15.88 -25.13 -4.81
N PRO A 70 -15.12 -24.50 -3.91
CA PRO A 70 -14.87 -23.06 -3.99
C PRO A 70 -14.31 -22.73 -5.38
N PRO A 71 -14.65 -21.57 -5.95
CA PRO A 71 -14.15 -21.19 -7.26
C PRO A 71 -12.61 -21.22 -7.29
N ARG A 72 -12.05 -21.70 -8.39
CA ARG A 72 -10.61 -21.88 -8.54
C ARG A 72 -10.14 -21.33 -9.87
N CYS A 73 -9.09 -20.53 -9.85
CA CYS A 73 -8.43 -20.14 -11.07
C CYS A 73 -7.62 -21.32 -11.66
N ALA A 74 -7.35 -21.29 -12.96
CA ALA A 74 -6.50 -22.28 -13.64
C ALA A 74 -5.22 -21.61 -14.14
N PRO A 75 -4.03 -21.92 -13.57
CA PRO A 75 -2.80 -21.29 -14.01
C PRO A 75 -2.46 -21.65 -15.45
N VAL A 76 -2.20 -20.64 -16.29
CA VAL A 76 -1.94 -20.81 -17.72
C VAL A 76 -0.50 -21.27 -18.01
N ALA A 77 0.43 -20.93 -17.11
CA ALA A 77 1.83 -21.31 -17.19
C ALA A 77 2.51 -21.32 -15.81
N GLU A 78 3.75 -21.82 -15.76
CA GLU A 78 4.64 -21.69 -14.61
C GLU A 78 5.67 -20.57 -14.87
N LEU A 79 5.78 -19.62 -13.93
CA LEU A 79 6.81 -18.58 -13.96
C LEU A 79 8.13 -19.10 -13.42
N SER A 80 9.21 -18.53 -13.93
CA SER A 80 10.57 -18.77 -13.48
C SER A 80 11.25 -17.45 -13.15
N CYS A 81 12.14 -17.47 -12.16
CA CYS A 81 12.89 -16.31 -11.74
C CYS A 81 13.66 -15.65 -12.90
N GLY A 82 13.59 -14.31 -12.98
CA GLY A 82 14.15 -13.51 -14.07
C GLY A 82 13.37 -13.62 -15.39
N GLY A 83 12.21 -14.27 -15.36
CA GLY A 83 11.34 -14.46 -16.51
C GLY A 83 10.33 -13.33 -16.66
N THR A 84 9.92 -13.14 -17.91
CA THR A 84 8.83 -12.23 -18.28
C THR A 84 7.85 -12.96 -19.16
N VAL A 85 6.56 -12.77 -18.91
CA VAL A 85 5.47 -13.38 -19.70
C VAL A 85 4.46 -12.32 -20.09
N SER A 86 3.83 -12.51 -21.24
CA SER A 86 2.68 -11.71 -21.66
C SER A 86 1.39 -12.48 -21.43
N GLY A 87 0.31 -11.75 -21.17
CA GLY A 87 -1.04 -12.28 -21.05
C GLY A 87 -2.07 -11.25 -21.50
N ASP A 88 -3.33 -11.67 -21.57
CA ASP A 88 -4.45 -10.78 -21.88
C ASP A 88 -5.68 -11.29 -21.14
N THR A 89 -6.19 -10.50 -20.19
CA THR A 89 -7.38 -10.90 -19.44
C THR A 89 -8.65 -10.93 -20.30
N SER A 90 -8.65 -10.29 -21.47
CA SER A 90 -9.81 -10.33 -22.39
C SER A 90 -9.84 -11.58 -23.30
N ASP A 91 -8.80 -12.43 -23.26
CA ASP A 91 -8.69 -13.62 -24.12
C ASP A 91 -8.85 -14.96 -23.38
N PHE A 92 -10.10 -15.39 -23.26
CA PHE A 92 -10.45 -16.71 -22.71
C PHE A 92 -9.83 -17.90 -23.47
N ASN A 93 -9.34 -17.72 -24.71
CA ASN A 93 -8.66 -18.81 -25.43
C ASN A 93 -7.19 -18.97 -25.04
N SER A 94 -6.59 -17.94 -24.42
CA SER A 94 -5.22 -17.99 -23.87
C SER A 94 -5.20 -18.22 -22.36
N GLY A 95 -6.36 -18.49 -21.77
CA GLY A 95 -6.50 -18.98 -20.41
C GLY A 95 -6.96 -17.95 -19.39
N ALA A 96 -7.48 -16.80 -19.83
CA ALA A 96 -8.30 -15.96 -18.96
C ALA A 96 -9.52 -16.74 -18.46
N THR A 97 -9.84 -16.56 -17.19
CA THR A 97 -11.01 -17.11 -16.52
C THR A 97 -11.82 -16.00 -15.85
N GLU A 98 -13.01 -16.31 -15.36
CA GLU A 98 -13.85 -15.39 -14.58
C GLU A 98 -14.36 -16.24 -13.42
N GLN A 99 -13.48 -16.51 -12.45
CA GLN A 99 -13.77 -17.36 -11.30
C GLN A 99 -13.62 -16.62 -9.98
N LEU A 100 -12.80 -15.57 -9.93
CA LEU A 100 -12.38 -14.94 -8.67
C LEU A 100 -12.87 -13.49 -8.54
N ASP A 101 -14.16 -13.29 -8.26
CA ASP A 101 -14.73 -11.94 -8.19
C ASP A 101 -14.28 -11.08 -6.98
N SER A 102 -13.59 -11.69 -6.01
CA SER A 102 -13.16 -11.03 -4.78
C SER A 102 -12.01 -11.76 -4.10
N TYR A 103 -11.23 -11.06 -3.28
CA TYR A 103 -10.10 -11.61 -2.53
C TYR A 103 -10.25 -11.29 -1.04
N SER A 104 -9.92 -12.25 -0.17
CA SER A 104 -10.15 -12.11 1.28
C SER A 104 -9.34 -10.99 1.96
N ILE A 105 -8.29 -10.50 1.32
CA ILE A 105 -7.35 -9.50 1.86
C ILE A 105 -7.72 -8.04 1.52
N VAL A 106 -8.67 -7.82 0.62
CA VAL A 106 -9.03 -6.49 0.13
C VAL A 106 -10.54 -6.38 -0.09
N VAL A 107 -11.09 -5.19 0.10
CA VAL A 107 -12.46 -4.89 -0.32
C VAL A 107 -12.38 -4.24 -1.71
N GLY A 108 -12.95 -4.90 -2.72
CA GLY A 108 -12.96 -4.42 -4.10
C GLY A 108 -13.89 -5.26 -4.97
N ASN A 109 -14.19 -4.77 -6.18
CA ASN A 109 -14.93 -5.51 -7.21
C ASN A 109 -13.91 -6.00 -8.24
N TYR A 110 -13.68 -7.31 -8.28
CA TYR A 110 -12.75 -7.96 -9.20
C TYR A 110 -13.51 -8.90 -10.14
N ASP A 111 -14.64 -8.43 -10.65
CA ASP A 111 -15.47 -9.13 -11.63
C ASP A 111 -14.92 -9.04 -13.06
N GLY A 112 -13.72 -8.49 -13.23
CA GLY A 112 -12.95 -8.64 -14.46
C GLY A 112 -12.50 -10.09 -14.64
N ALA A 113 -12.15 -10.44 -15.88
CA ALA A 113 -11.53 -11.72 -16.13
C ALA A 113 -10.10 -11.75 -15.56
N GLU A 114 -9.68 -12.89 -15.00
CA GLU A 114 -8.38 -13.08 -14.39
C GLU A 114 -7.47 -14.02 -15.19
N VAL A 115 -6.16 -13.77 -15.16
CA VAL A 115 -5.14 -14.71 -15.69
C VAL A 115 -4.19 -15.08 -14.56
N ALA A 116 -4.02 -16.38 -14.33
CA ALA A 116 -3.17 -16.87 -13.27
C ALA A 116 -1.91 -17.57 -13.77
N TYR A 117 -0.85 -17.45 -13.00
CA TYR A 117 0.40 -18.16 -13.19
C TYR A 117 0.79 -18.89 -11.92
N SER A 118 1.39 -20.06 -12.06
CA SER A 118 1.98 -20.78 -10.92
C SER A 118 3.46 -20.48 -10.79
N PHE A 119 4.00 -20.56 -9.58
CA PHE A 119 5.42 -20.38 -9.30
C PHE A 119 5.83 -21.31 -8.18
N VAL A 120 6.90 -22.09 -8.40
CA VAL A 120 7.53 -22.88 -7.35
C VAL A 120 8.83 -22.19 -6.98
N ALA A 121 8.94 -21.75 -5.74
CA ALA A 121 10.10 -20.99 -5.30
C ALA A 121 11.35 -21.89 -5.28
N PRO A 122 12.39 -21.61 -6.09
CA PRO A 122 13.57 -22.46 -6.15
C PRO A 122 14.46 -22.36 -4.90
N TYR A 123 14.26 -21.31 -4.09
CA TYR A 123 14.96 -21.06 -2.84
C TYR A 123 14.09 -20.18 -1.92
N GLU A 124 14.48 -20.08 -0.66
CA GLU A 124 13.88 -19.17 0.30
C GLU A 124 14.49 -17.77 0.12
N GLY A 125 13.66 -16.74 -0.05
CA GLY A 125 14.13 -15.38 -0.31
C GLY A 125 13.03 -14.44 -0.78
N ALA A 126 13.38 -13.16 -0.93
CA ALA A 126 12.43 -12.20 -1.47
C ALA A 126 12.27 -12.39 -2.98
N VAL A 127 11.02 -12.35 -3.41
CA VAL A 127 10.58 -12.42 -4.80
C VAL A 127 9.76 -11.18 -5.08
N SER A 128 10.03 -10.54 -6.22
CA SER A 128 9.30 -9.36 -6.71
C SER A 128 8.56 -9.71 -8.00
N VAL A 129 7.32 -9.25 -8.11
CA VAL A 129 6.51 -9.36 -9.32
C VAL A 129 6.01 -7.99 -9.69
N GLN A 130 6.05 -7.66 -10.97
CA GLN A 130 5.59 -6.38 -11.49
C GLN A 130 4.92 -6.52 -12.85
N LEU A 131 3.93 -5.66 -13.09
CA LEU A 131 3.40 -5.38 -14.41
C LEU A 131 4.37 -4.43 -15.14
N VAL A 132 4.81 -4.84 -16.33
CA VAL A 132 5.76 -4.07 -17.14
C VAL A 132 5.01 -2.97 -17.88
N ASP A 133 5.49 -1.73 -17.75
CA ASP A 133 4.93 -0.53 -18.40
C ASP A 133 3.43 -0.32 -18.19
N ALA A 134 2.91 -0.75 -17.03
CA ALA A 134 1.49 -0.70 -16.69
C ALA A 134 0.89 0.71 -16.86
N GLN A 135 -0.34 0.76 -17.36
CA GLN A 135 -1.11 1.98 -17.58
C GLN A 135 -2.46 1.86 -16.85
N PRO A 136 -2.51 2.01 -15.51
CA PRO A 136 -3.71 1.77 -14.72
C PRO A 136 -4.90 2.67 -15.12
N THR A 137 -4.64 3.83 -15.72
CA THR A 137 -5.71 4.69 -16.27
C THR A 137 -6.30 4.20 -17.60
N VAL A 138 -5.74 3.15 -18.18
CA VAL A 138 -6.17 2.53 -19.46
C VAL A 138 -6.77 1.16 -19.20
N VAL A 139 -6.04 0.31 -18.47
CA VAL A 139 -6.52 -0.98 -17.99
C VAL A 139 -6.10 -1.09 -16.54
N ASP A 140 -7.08 -1.22 -15.65
CA ASP A 140 -6.88 -1.30 -14.21
C ASP A 140 -6.66 -2.75 -13.80
N HIS A 141 -5.42 -3.21 -13.99
CA HIS A 141 -4.99 -4.53 -13.52
C HIS A 141 -4.34 -4.43 -12.16
N ASP A 142 -4.69 -5.37 -11.29
CA ASP A 142 -4.05 -5.60 -10.01
C ASP A 142 -3.32 -6.96 -10.01
N LEU A 143 -2.29 -7.06 -9.17
CA LEU A 143 -1.59 -8.30 -8.87
C LEU A 143 -2.02 -8.86 -7.52
N PHE A 144 -2.34 -10.15 -7.50
CA PHE A 144 -2.60 -10.92 -6.29
C PHE A 144 -1.61 -12.06 -6.15
N LEU A 145 -1.09 -12.22 -4.94
CA LEU A 145 -0.32 -13.38 -4.53
C LEU A 145 -1.21 -14.31 -3.71
N LEU A 146 -1.37 -15.54 -4.17
CA LEU A 146 -2.05 -16.60 -3.43
C LEU A 146 -1.03 -17.68 -3.04
N TRP A 147 -1.17 -18.24 -1.85
CA TRP A 147 -0.42 -19.42 -1.43
C TRP A 147 -1.30 -20.65 -1.45
N GLY A 148 -0.80 -21.76 -1.97
CA GLY A 148 -1.58 -22.99 -1.92
C GLY A 148 -0.75 -24.21 -2.19
N GLU A 149 -0.95 -25.24 -1.37
CA GLU A 149 -0.50 -26.62 -1.61
C GLU A 149 -1.21 -27.27 -2.82
N GLY A 150 -1.43 -26.51 -3.91
CA GLY A 150 -2.01 -26.99 -5.16
C GLY A 150 -3.37 -26.37 -5.56
N GLU A 151 -3.90 -25.42 -4.80
CA GLU A 151 -5.20 -24.80 -5.11
C GLU A 151 -5.07 -23.28 -5.25
N CYS A 152 -5.58 -22.74 -6.36
CA CYS A 152 -5.67 -21.29 -6.60
C CYS A 152 -7.07 -20.80 -6.21
N THR A 153 -7.25 -20.37 -4.97
CA THR A 153 -8.54 -19.85 -4.48
C THR A 153 -8.36 -18.47 -3.85
N ALA A 154 -9.41 -17.64 -3.93
CA ALA A 154 -9.42 -16.28 -3.39
C ALA A 154 -9.18 -16.19 -1.87
N GLU A 155 -9.57 -17.22 -1.11
CA GLU A 155 -9.36 -17.29 0.33
C GLU A 155 -7.88 -17.47 0.70
N ALA A 156 -7.07 -17.91 -0.26
CA ALA A 156 -5.65 -18.17 -0.07
C ALA A 156 -4.77 -16.95 -0.39
N ALA A 157 -5.39 -15.78 -0.59
CA ALA A 157 -4.69 -14.53 -0.86
C ALA A 157 -3.81 -14.11 0.32
N LEU A 158 -2.55 -13.76 0.00
CA LEU A 158 -1.54 -13.35 0.95
C LEU A 158 -1.18 -11.87 0.82
N GLU A 159 -1.09 -11.35 -0.41
CA GLU A 159 -0.62 -10.00 -0.70
C GLU A 159 -1.28 -9.49 -1.98
N ARG A 160 -1.44 -8.16 -2.08
CA ARG A 160 -1.92 -7.45 -3.27
C ARG A 160 -0.93 -6.35 -3.62
N GLY A 161 -0.79 -6.05 -4.90
CA GLY A 161 -0.19 -4.81 -5.36
C GLY A 161 -0.81 -4.35 -6.66
N HIS A 162 -0.95 -3.05 -6.86
CA HIS A 162 -1.56 -2.52 -8.08
C HIS A 162 -0.70 -2.83 -9.31
N ASN A 163 0.55 -2.35 -9.31
CA ASN A 163 1.48 -2.60 -10.42
C ASN A 163 2.65 -3.52 -10.04
N SER A 164 2.89 -3.73 -8.75
CA SER A 164 3.94 -4.62 -8.27
C SER A 164 3.67 -5.11 -6.85
N LEU A 165 4.19 -6.29 -6.51
CA LEU A 165 4.20 -6.83 -5.16
C LEU A 165 5.52 -7.52 -4.85
N SER A 166 5.84 -7.65 -3.57
CA SER A 166 7.04 -8.35 -3.10
C SER A 166 6.73 -9.17 -1.86
N PHE A 167 7.26 -10.39 -1.79
CA PHE A 167 7.02 -11.31 -0.68
C PHE A 167 8.23 -12.19 -0.39
N MET A 168 8.26 -12.79 0.80
CA MET A 168 9.26 -13.78 1.18
C MET A 168 8.76 -15.18 0.81
N ALA A 169 9.31 -15.74 -0.26
CA ALA A 169 9.02 -17.09 -0.70
C ALA A 169 9.79 -18.11 0.15
N GLN A 170 9.19 -19.27 0.39
CA GLN A 170 9.83 -20.42 1.03
C GLN A 170 10.24 -21.45 -0.04
N ALA A 171 11.45 -22.01 0.07
CA ALA A 171 11.96 -22.94 -0.93
C ALA A 171 11.05 -24.16 -1.11
N GLY A 172 10.66 -24.47 -2.34
CA GLY A 172 9.81 -25.60 -2.71
C GLY A 172 8.31 -25.35 -2.56
N GLU A 173 7.91 -24.23 -1.93
CA GLU A 173 6.51 -23.85 -1.83
C GLU A 173 5.97 -23.36 -3.19
N ARG A 174 4.67 -23.60 -3.40
CA ARG A 174 3.95 -23.15 -4.58
C ARG A 174 3.12 -21.90 -4.26
N TYR A 175 3.23 -20.95 -5.15
CA TYR A 175 2.49 -19.70 -5.16
C TYR A 175 1.74 -19.56 -6.48
N TYR A 176 0.69 -18.76 -6.46
CA TYR A 176 -0.03 -18.33 -7.65
C TYR A 176 0.00 -16.82 -7.73
N PHE A 177 0.35 -16.29 -8.89
CA PHE A 177 0.23 -14.87 -9.21
C PHE A 177 -0.98 -14.72 -10.11
N VAL A 178 -1.96 -13.94 -9.68
CA VAL A 178 -3.16 -13.65 -10.45
C VAL A 178 -3.11 -12.19 -10.87
N VAL A 179 -3.25 -11.97 -12.18
CA VAL A 179 -3.51 -10.64 -12.76
C VAL A 179 -5.00 -10.54 -12.96
N ASP A 180 -5.62 -9.56 -12.32
CA ASP A 180 -7.07 -9.41 -12.29
C ASP A 180 -7.50 -7.98 -12.58
N GLY A 181 -8.67 -7.81 -13.16
CA GLY A 181 -9.23 -6.52 -13.54
C GLY A 181 -10.18 -5.97 -12.49
N PHE A 182 -10.00 -4.71 -12.10
CA PHE A 182 -10.94 -4.01 -11.24
C PHE A 182 -12.18 -3.53 -12.03
N ASP A 183 -13.38 -3.76 -11.50
CA ASP A 183 -14.67 -3.29 -12.04
C ASP A 183 -14.88 -3.62 -13.54
N GLY A 184 -14.63 -4.89 -13.89
CA GLY A 184 -14.75 -5.40 -15.25
C GLY A 184 -13.64 -4.97 -16.22
N ALA A 185 -12.55 -4.37 -15.73
CA ALA A 185 -11.41 -4.01 -16.57
C ALA A 185 -10.78 -5.27 -17.19
N GLU A 186 -10.41 -5.19 -18.47
CA GLU A 186 -9.72 -6.29 -19.15
C GLU A 186 -8.75 -5.77 -20.21
N GLY A 187 -7.71 -6.56 -20.49
CA GLY A 187 -6.77 -6.25 -21.57
C GLY A 187 -5.42 -6.93 -21.45
N ALA A 188 -4.53 -6.58 -22.38
CA ALA A 188 -3.19 -7.11 -22.48
C ALA A 188 -2.26 -6.55 -21.38
N PHE A 189 -1.36 -7.40 -20.91
CA PHE A 189 -0.35 -7.07 -19.91
C PHE A 189 0.95 -7.87 -20.13
N GLU A 190 2.00 -7.46 -19.42
CA GLU A 190 3.25 -8.21 -19.31
C GLU A 190 3.67 -8.26 -17.84
N VAL A 191 4.02 -9.43 -17.33
CA VAL A 191 4.45 -9.67 -15.94
C VAL A 191 5.92 -10.07 -15.93
N ALA A 192 6.72 -9.37 -15.14
CA ALA A 192 8.10 -9.74 -14.85
C ALA A 192 8.22 -10.29 -13.42
N LEU A 193 8.90 -11.43 -13.27
CA LEU A 193 9.20 -12.06 -11.99
C LEU A 193 10.71 -11.97 -11.74
N GLU A 194 11.09 -11.25 -10.70
CA GLU A 194 12.48 -11.15 -10.25
C GLU A 194 12.67 -11.91 -8.95
N CYS A 195 13.69 -12.77 -8.92
CA CYS A 195 14.12 -13.42 -7.70
C CYS A 195 15.61 -13.15 -7.50
N GLY A 196 16.02 -12.82 -6.28
CA GLY A 196 17.45 -12.74 -5.92
C GLY A 196 17.80 -13.75 -4.83
N PRO A 197 18.88 -14.54 -4.93
CA PRO A 197 19.40 -15.29 -3.78
C PRO A 197 19.94 -14.34 -2.69
N ASP A 198 20.23 -13.10 -3.06
CA ASP A 198 20.76 -12.03 -2.20
C ASP A 198 19.67 -11.25 -1.45
N SER A 199 18.40 -11.58 -1.64
CA SER A 199 17.30 -11.02 -0.84
C SER A 199 16.99 -11.84 0.42
N SER A 200 17.77 -12.89 0.68
CA SER A 200 17.74 -13.65 1.93
C SER A 200 18.70 -13.04 2.96
N SER A 201 18.14 -12.58 4.09
CA SER A 201 18.80 -12.55 5.41
C SER A 201 20.31 -12.29 5.41
N SER A 202 20.71 -11.07 5.07
CA SER A 202 21.81 -10.50 5.83
C SER A 202 21.18 -9.72 7.00
N THR A 203 21.60 -10.04 8.22
CA THR A 203 21.73 -9.04 9.29
C THR A 203 22.73 -7.94 8.92
N ALA A 204 23.01 -7.71 7.63
CA ALA A 204 23.67 -6.52 7.16
C ALA A 204 22.58 -5.49 6.92
N SER A 205 22.87 -4.28 7.39
CA SER A 205 22.32 -3.01 6.93
C SER A 205 21.68 -3.14 5.54
N PRO A 206 20.45 -2.64 5.35
CA PRO A 206 19.70 -2.80 4.11
C PRO A 206 20.61 -2.45 2.95
N ASP A 207 20.66 -3.35 1.98
CA ASP A 207 21.47 -3.17 0.80
C ASP A 207 21.16 -1.80 0.21
N ALA A 208 22.21 -1.00 0.04
CA ALA A 208 22.12 0.36 -0.46
C ALA A 208 21.51 0.40 -1.87
N SER A 209 21.31 -0.74 -2.54
CA SER A 209 20.56 -0.90 -3.78
C SER A 209 19.06 -0.59 -3.65
N VAL A 210 18.39 -1.02 -2.57
CA VAL A 210 16.94 -0.80 -2.35
C VAL A 210 16.64 0.69 -2.07
N TYR A 211 17.60 1.37 -1.46
CA TYR A 211 17.56 2.81 -1.18
C TYR A 211 18.44 3.62 -2.14
N GLY A 212 18.78 3.07 -3.31
CA GLY A 212 19.87 3.58 -4.16
C GLY A 212 19.65 4.99 -4.69
N ASP A 213 18.44 5.27 -5.18
CA ASP A 213 18.10 6.61 -5.68
C ASP A 213 17.31 7.43 -4.66
N CYS A 214 16.47 6.78 -3.85
CA CYS A 214 15.72 7.42 -2.78
C CYS A 214 16.09 6.88 -1.41
N ARG A 215 16.53 7.77 -0.51
CA ARG A 215 16.88 7.41 0.88
C ARG A 215 15.74 6.78 1.67
N PHE A 216 14.50 7.07 1.28
CA PHE A 216 13.31 6.57 1.94
C PHE A 216 12.79 5.26 1.31
N GLY A 217 13.41 4.79 0.22
CA GLY A 217 12.93 3.67 -0.58
C GLY A 217 11.89 4.12 -1.60
N TRP A 218 11.27 3.15 -2.26
CA TRP A 218 10.32 3.38 -3.35
C TRP A 218 8.86 3.23 -2.94
N THR A 219 8.58 2.79 -1.70
CA THR A 219 7.22 2.63 -1.20
C THR A 219 7.12 3.08 0.25
N SER A 220 5.93 3.45 0.70
CA SER A 220 5.66 3.88 2.07
C SER A 220 5.90 2.74 3.06
N ARG A 221 5.82 1.49 2.59
CA ARG A 221 6.28 0.30 3.31
C ARG A 221 7.79 0.30 3.51
N LEU A 222 8.57 0.49 2.43
CA LEU A 222 10.04 0.58 2.54
C LEU A 222 10.50 1.76 3.41
N LEU A 223 9.77 2.88 3.39
CA LEU A 223 9.99 4.00 4.29
C LEU A 223 9.75 3.61 5.76
N ARG A 224 8.68 2.87 6.06
CA ARG A 224 8.36 2.41 7.41
C ARG A 224 9.33 1.35 7.93
N ASP A 225 9.75 0.46 7.05
CA ASP A 225 10.60 -0.68 7.37
C ASP A 225 12.10 -0.33 7.29
N ALA A 226 12.44 0.89 6.87
CA ALA A 226 13.82 1.36 6.74
C ALA A 226 14.53 1.39 8.10
N PRO A 227 15.56 0.56 8.31
CA PRO A 227 16.22 0.44 9.61
C PRO A 227 17.11 1.64 9.95
N HIS A 228 17.43 2.50 9.00
CA HIS A 228 18.11 3.79 9.25
C HIS A 228 17.13 4.91 9.57
N LEU A 229 15.82 4.70 9.47
CA LEU A 229 14.82 5.71 9.79
C LEU A 229 14.16 5.42 11.14
N LEU A 230 14.10 6.45 11.98
CA LEU A 230 13.33 6.42 13.21
C LEU A 230 12.04 7.20 12.97
N ILE A 231 10.92 6.49 12.91
CA ILE A 231 9.60 7.08 12.63
C ILE A 231 8.74 7.05 13.89
N ALA A 232 8.13 8.18 14.20
CA ALA A 232 7.18 8.32 15.29
C ALA A 232 5.96 9.13 14.85
N GLU A 233 4.76 8.61 15.08
CA GLU A 233 3.55 9.41 14.94
C GLU A 233 3.56 10.52 16.01
N THR A 234 3.42 11.76 15.56
CA THR A 234 3.44 12.96 16.41
C THR A 234 2.09 13.65 16.50
N GLY A 235 1.13 13.26 15.67
CA GLY A 235 -0.23 13.76 15.71
C GLY A 235 -1.14 13.11 14.69
N ARG A 236 -2.42 13.13 15.01
CA ARG A 236 -3.52 12.72 14.14
C ARG A 236 -4.60 13.78 14.18
N PHE A 237 -4.99 14.30 13.02
CA PHE A 237 -5.82 15.50 12.91
C PHE A 237 -7.03 15.22 12.02
N ALA A 238 -8.22 15.21 12.62
CA ALA A 238 -9.48 15.03 11.89
C ALA A 238 -10.03 16.34 11.30
N THR A 239 -9.47 17.51 11.67
CA THR A 239 -9.97 18.81 11.23
C THR A 239 -8.85 19.85 11.06
N VAL A 240 -9.07 20.81 10.17
CA VAL A 240 -8.13 21.90 9.86
C VAL A 240 -7.71 22.71 11.10
N GLY A 241 -8.66 23.01 12.00
CA GLY A 241 -8.43 23.91 13.14
C GLY A 241 -7.41 23.40 14.17
N SER A 242 -6.98 22.15 14.04
CA SER A 242 -5.99 21.50 14.91
C SER A 242 -4.57 21.48 14.34
N LEU A 243 -4.38 21.88 13.08
CA LEU A 243 -3.07 21.93 12.45
C LEU A 243 -2.29 23.18 12.85
N SER A 244 -0.97 23.02 13.01
CA SER A 244 -0.08 24.18 13.10
C SER A 244 -0.04 24.92 11.76
N PRO A 245 0.25 26.24 11.74
CA PRO A 245 0.33 27.01 10.49
C PRO A 245 1.30 26.41 9.47
N LEU A 246 2.44 25.85 9.92
CA LEU A 246 3.41 25.22 9.02
C LEU A 246 2.87 23.91 8.43
N LEU A 247 2.28 23.04 9.25
CA LEU A 247 1.70 21.77 8.77
C LEU A 247 0.59 22.03 7.75
N GLY A 248 -0.24 23.05 8.00
CA GLY A 248 -1.25 23.48 7.03
C GLY A 248 -0.65 23.94 5.71
N GLN A 249 0.42 24.74 5.74
CA GLN A 249 1.10 25.17 4.51
C GLN A 249 1.74 23.99 3.76
N GLN A 250 2.39 23.06 4.47
CA GLN A 250 2.97 21.85 3.90
C GLN A 250 1.89 21.00 3.21
N LEU A 251 0.78 20.70 3.90
CA LEU A 251 -0.31 19.90 3.35
C LEU A 251 -0.89 20.55 2.07
N LEU A 252 -1.26 21.83 2.14
CA LEU A 252 -1.83 22.55 1.00
C LEU A 252 -0.85 22.61 -0.18
N SER A 253 0.43 22.88 0.08
CA SER A 253 1.44 22.96 -0.97
C SER A 253 1.70 21.62 -1.66
N GLY A 254 1.61 20.51 -0.92
CA GLY A 254 1.76 19.16 -1.47
C GLY A 254 0.62 18.80 -2.42
N VAL A 255 -0.62 19.02 -1.98
CA VAL A 255 -1.82 18.75 -2.78
C VAL A 255 -1.85 19.58 -4.06
N GLN A 256 -1.51 20.87 -3.97
CA GLN A 256 -1.49 21.76 -5.14
C GLN A 256 -0.44 21.40 -6.18
N GLN A 257 0.73 20.90 -5.75
CA GLN A 257 1.81 20.54 -6.67
C GLN A 257 1.54 19.23 -7.41
N ASP A 258 0.87 18.27 -6.78
CA ASP A 258 0.67 16.95 -7.37
C ASP A 258 -0.56 16.87 -8.27
N GLY A 259 -1.47 17.84 -8.17
CA GLY A 259 -2.54 18.05 -9.15
C GLY A 259 -3.66 17.00 -9.13
N TRP A 260 -3.61 16.01 -8.25
CA TRP A 260 -4.66 14.99 -8.10
C TRP A 260 -5.99 15.55 -7.59
N ALA A 261 -5.97 16.69 -6.87
CA ALA A 261 -7.15 17.40 -6.40
C ALA A 261 -7.29 18.76 -7.11
N PRO A 262 -7.80 18.80 -8.36
CA PRO A 262 -7.89 20.03 -9.14
C PRO A 262 -8.84 21.05 -8.48
N GLY A 263 -8.40 22.31 -8.39
CA GLY A 263 -9.19 23.40 -7.83
C GLY A 263 -9.08 23.58 -6.32
N VAL A 264 -8.33 22.74 -5.62
CA VAL A 264 -8.06 22.89 -4.19
C VAL A 264 -7.15 24.10 -3.93
N SER A 265 -7.65 25.04 -3.12
CA SER A 265 -7.01 26.32 -2.79
C SER A 265 -6.98 26.63 -1.29
N THR A 266 -7.75 25.90 -0.48
CA THR A 266 -7.80 26.05 0.98
C THR A 266 -7.63 24.70 1.69
N LEU A 267 -7.32 24.73 2.99
CA LEU A 267 -7.17 23.52 3.79
C LEU A 267 -8.50 22.79 4.01
N GLU A 268 -9.60 23.54 4.12
CA GLU A 268 -10.94 22.97 4.25
C GLU A 268 -11.25 22.11 3.02
N GLN A 269 -10.92 22.61 1.82
CA GLN A 269 -11.08 21.86 0.58
C GLN A 269 -10.18 20.63 0.51
N VAL A 270 -8.98 20.65 1.11
CA VAL A 270 -8.14 19.43 1.21
C VAL A 270 -8.85 18.38 2.06
N PHE A 271 -9.41 18.76 3.21
CA PHE A 271 -10.08 17.84 4.13
C PHE A 271 -11.38 17.26 3.57
N ASP A 272 -11.97 17.86 2.53
CA ASP A 272 -13.09 17.26 1.79
C ASP A 272 -12.69 15.97 1.04
N TYR A 273 -11.40 15.77 0.77
CA TYR A 273 -10.84 14.54 0.16
C TYR A 273 -10.18 13.60 1.16
N VAL A 274 -9.93 14.06 2.38
CA VAL A 274 -9.28 13.24 3.42
C VAL A 274 -10.35 12.35 4.04
N ASP A 275 -10.06 11.06 4.12
CA ASP A 275 -10.92 10.09 4.77
C ASP A 275 -11.23 10.45 6.23
N PRO A 276 -12.32 9.91 6.82
CA PRO A 276 -12.71 10.19 8.21
C PRO A 276 -11.62 9.90 9.24
N ASP A 277 -10.65 9.05 8.90
CA ASP A 277 -9.50 8.74 9.72
C ASP A 277 -8.53 9.93 9.91
N GLY A 278 -8.58 10.92 9.01
CA GLY A 278 -7.85 12.18 9.12
C GLY A 278 -6.41 12.13 8.63
N LEU A 279 -5.69 13.21 8.94
CA LEU A 279 -4.28 13.40 8.60
C LEU A 279 -3.38 12.84 9.71
N TYR A 280 -2.46 11.96 9.34
CA TYR A 280 -1.37 11.46 10.16
C TYR A 280 -0.12 12.31 9.96
N VAL A 281 0.53 12.71 11.05
CA VAL A 281 1.77 13.49 11.02
C VAL A 281 2.86 12.72 11.74
N ASN A 282 3.86 12.28 10.98
CA ASN A 282 4.97 11.50 11.47
C ASN A 282 6.25 12.34 11.48
N SER A 283 7.03 12.25 12.56
CA SER A 283 8.43 12.67 12.57
C SER A 283 9.28 11.51 12.05
N VAL A 284 10.18 11.80 11.12
CA VAL A 284 11.11 10.83 10.55
C VAL A 284 12.52 11.35 10.79
N LEU A 285 13.37 10.61 11.49
CA LEU A 285 14.78 10.96 11.71
C LEU A 285 15.67 9.97 10.98
N ASP A 286 16.47 10.45 10.03
CA ASP A 286 17.54 9.65 9.43
C ASP A 286 18.66 9.47 10.47
N ALA A 287 18.77 8.27 11.04
CA ALA A 287 19.74 7.95 12.09
C ALA A 287 21.19 8.03 11.61
N LEU A 288 21.43 7.99 10.30
CA LEU A 288 22.78 8.04 9.72
C LEU A 288 23.28 9.48 9.56
N THR A 289 22.40 10.42 9.21
CA THR A 289 22.76 11.84 9.03
C THR A 289 22.33 12.74 10.18
N GLY A 290 21.37 12.29 10.98
CA GLY A 290 20.66 13.12 11.95
C GLY A 290 19.70 14.12 11.30
N GLU A 291 19.42 14.02 10.00
CA GLU A 291 18.49 14.92 9.30
C GLU A 291 17.03 14.60 9.67
N PRO A 292 16.27 15.57 10.20
CA PRO A 292 14.88 15.36 10.54
C PRO A 292 13.95 15.74 9.38
N PHE A 293 12.90 14.94 9.20
CA PHE A 293 11.85 15.11 8.22
C PHE A 293 10.46 15.06 8.87
N THR A 294 9.49 15.60 8.17
CA THR A 294 8.06 15.54 8.51
C THR A 294 7.35 14.79 7.39
N TRP A 295 6.67 13.70 7.72
CA TRP A 295 5.87 12.93 6.79
C TRP A 295 4.38 13.11 7.11
N LEU A 296 3.69 13.77 6.19
CA LEU A 296 2.24 13.91 6.18
C LEU A 296 1.64 12.72 5.42
N LYS A 297 0.70 12.00 6.02
CA LYS A 297 0.02 10.85 5.41
C LYS A 297 -1.48 10.95 5.63
N PHE A 298 -2.28 10.64 4.63
CA PHE A 298 -3.73 10.46 4.74
C PHE A 298 -4.20 9.47 3.66
N TYR A 299 -5.47 9.10 3.74
CA TYR A 299 -6.14 8.30 2.72
C TYR A 299 -7.21 9.16 2.05
N ALA A 300 -7.39 8.94 0.76
CA ALA A 300 -8.48 9.51 -0.04
C ALA A 300 -9.16 8.36 -0.78
N GLY A 301 -10.14 7.73 -0.13
CA GLY A 301 -10.62 6.41 -0.54
C GLY A 301 -9.60 5.32 -0.23
N ASP A 302 -9.28 4.49 -1.21
CA ASP A 302 -8.28 3.42 -1.11
C ASP A 302 -6.83 3.93 -1.28
N THR A 303 -6.66 5.10 -1.87
CA THR A 303 -5.36 5.64 -2.22
C THR A 303 -4.64 6.23 -1.00
N GLU A 304 -3.44 5.72 -0.68
CA GLU A 304 -2.55 6.36 0.30
C GLU A 304 -1.86 7.58 -0.33
N VAL A 305 -2.09 8.77 0.22
CA VAL A 305 -1.45 10.02 -0.21
C VAL A 305 -0.54 10.55 0.89
N GLY A 306 0.63 11.06 0.53
CA GLY A 306 1.53 11.63 1.51
C GLY A 306 2.63 12.52 0.95
N TYR A 307 3.25 13.27 1.83
CA TYR A 307 4.29 14.24 1.49
C TYR A 307 5.38 14.23 2.54
N LEU A 308 6.64 14.10 2.10
CA LEU A 308 7.80 14.24 2.96
C LEU A 308 8.41 15.63 2.79
N TYR A 309 8.67 16.29 3.91
CA TYR A 309 9.34 17.59 3.97
C TYR A 309 10.57 17.52 4.86
N ARG A 310 11.59 18.34 4.59
CA ARG A 310 12.60 18.66 5.61
C ARG A 310 11.91 19.33 6.80
N SER A 311 12.14 18.80 8.00
CA SER A 311 11.43 19.22 9.21
C SER A 311 11.56 20.73 9.43
N GLY A 312 10.43 21.41 9.67
CA GLY A 312 10.41 22.85 9.91
C GLY A 312 10.42 23.72 8.64
N THR A 313 10.31 23.15 7.44
CA THR A 313 10.39 23.89 6.17
C THR A 313 9.26 23.51 5.20
N LEU A 314 9.16 24.21 4.05
CA LEU A 314 8.29 23.84 2.92
C LEU A 314 9.06 23.09 1.81
N ASP A 315 10.27 22.65 2.11
CA ASP A 315 11.11 21.93 1.16
C ASP A 315 10.68 20.46 1.10
N ARG A 316 9.87 20.15 0.09
CA ARG A 316 9.34 18.81 -0.17
C ARG A 316 10.43 17.94 -0.79
N VAL A 317 10.61 16.75 -0.21
CA VAL A 317 11.67 15.83 -0.61
C VAL A 317 11.19 14.52 -1.21
N ALA A 318 9.90 14.17 -1.05
CA ALA A 318 9.26 13.06 -1.74
C ALA A 318 7.73 13.20 -1.65
N THR A 319 7.03 12.53 -2.56
CA THR A 319 5.57 12.34 -2.55
C THR A 319 5.28 10.87 -2.37
N VAL A 320 4.22 10.54 -1.62
CA VAL A 320 3.59 9.22 -1.59
C VAL A 320 2.30 9.29 -2.40
N SER A 321 2.16 8.42 -3.39
CA SER A 321 0.95 8.27 -4.20
C SER A 321 0.65 6.79 -4.32
N ASP A 322 -0.49 6.36 -3.81
CA ASP A 322 -0.89 4.96 -3.76
C ASP A 322 0.16 4.05 -3.11
N GLY A 323 0.78 4.56 -2.05
CA GLY A 323 1.86 3.86 -1.34
C GLY A 323 3.21 3.91 -2.04
N ASP A 324 3.34 4.36 -3.28
CA ASP A 324 4.63 4.54 -3.96
C ASP A 324 5.27 5.88 -3.61
N LEU A 325 6.58 5.87 -3.35
CA LEU A 325 7.40 7.07 -3.17
C LEU A 325 7.96 7.54 -4.52
N ILE A 326 7.53 8.73 -4.94
CA ILE A 326 7.95 9.38 -6.18
C ILE A 326 8.61 10.74 -5.89
N ASN A 327 9.29 11.29 -6.90
CA ASN A 327 9.94 12.61 -6.85
C ASN A 327 10.91 12.79 -5.68
N CYS A 328 11.64 11.73 -5.33
CA CYS A 328 12.57 11.75 -4.21
C CYS A 328 13.83 12.57 -4.52
N THR A 329 14.16 13.55 -3.66
CA THR A 329 15.33 14.43 -3.83
C THR A 329 16.42 14.20 -2.79
N VAL A 330 16.15 13.37 -1.78
CA VAL A 330 17.17 12.94 -0.81
C VAL A 330 17.85 11.70 -1.36
N ALA A 331 19.05 11.93 -1.90
CA ALA A 331 19.87 10.88 -2.50
C ALA A 331 20.04 9.69 -1.54
N GLY A 332 19.96 8.51 -2.14
CA GLY A 332 20.22 7.23 -1.50
C GLY A 332 21.60 7.07 -0.90
N PHE A 333 21.90 5.85 -0.49
CA PHE A 333 23.26 5.48 -0.11
C PHE A 333 24.03 5.08 -1.36
N ALA A 334 25.15 5.76 -1.61
CA ALA A 334 26.08 5.28 -2.63
C ALA A 334 26.64 3.94 -2.18
N VAL A 335 26.34 2.85 -2.90
CA VAL A 335 26.93 1.54 -2.69
C VAL A 335 28.44 1.67 -2.94
N PRO A 336 29.32 1.59 -1.92
CA PRO A 336 30.76 1.70 -2.12
C PRO A 336 31.26 0.41 -2.78
N GLY A 337 31.28 0.36 -4.10
CA GLY A 337 31.74 -0.84 -4.83
C GLY A 337 31.25 -1.00 -6.27
N ALA A 338 30.19 -0.31 -6.69
CA ALA A 338 29.68 -0.37 -8.07
C ALA A 338 30.53 0.43 -9.08
N GLY A 339 31.81 0.68 -8.76
CA GLY A 339 32.78 1.30 -9.67
C GLY A 339 33.18 0.30 -10.76
N GLY A 340 32.33 0.17 -11.79
CA GLY A 340 32.72 -0.40 -13.06
C GLY A 340 33.98 0.31 -13.53
N ALA A 341 35.06 -0.45 -13.75
CA ALA A 341 36.30 0.08 -14.29
C ALA A 341 35.98 0.87 -15.58
N PRO A 342 36.58 2.06 -15.78
CA PRO A 342 36.35 2.82 -16.99
C PRO A 342 36.77 1.98 -18.19
N LEU A 343 35.83 1.71 -19.10
CA LEU A 343 36.14 1.15 -20.41
C LEU A 343 37.06 2.14 -21.11
N GLY A 344 38.35 1.77 -21.22
CA GLY A 344 39.34 2.55 -21.94
C GLY A 344 38.98 2.70 -23.42
N PRO A 345 39.47 3.77 -24.08
CA PRO A 345 39.15 4.01 -25.49
C PRO A 345 39.72 2.89 -26.37
N ALA A 346 38.90 2.44 -27.33
CA ALA A 346 39.25 1.49 -28.37
C ALA A 346 40.28 2.03 -29.37
#